data_AF-A0A1V3JS94-F1
#
_entry.id   AF-A0A1V3JS94-F1
#
_cell.length_a   1.000
_cell.length_b   1.000
_cell.length_c   1.000
_cell.angle_alpha   90.00
_cell.angle_beta   90.00
_cell.angle_gamma   90.00
#
_symmetry.space_group_name_H-M   'P 1'
#
loop_
_entity.id
_entity.type
_entity.pdbx_description
1 polymer ?
#
loop_
_entity_poly.entity_id
_entity_poly.type
_entity_poly.pdbx_seq_one_letter_code
_entity_poly.pdbx_strand_id
1 'polypeptide(L)' 'MFFQTWNDFFNMGGYGFYVWLAYSISFIAIIALAVQSVKQRKTVLRNVLREAQREARLQQAHRSNKETTL' A
#
# COMPACT_ATOMS: atom_id res chain seq x y z
N MET A 1 43.03 -8.04 17.20
CA MET A 1 41.67 -7.45 17.27
C MET A 1 40.96 -7.85 16.00
N PHE A 2 39.96 -8.75 16.06
CA PHE A 2 39.54 -9.58 14.91
C PHE A 2 38.52 -8.94 13.96
N PHE A 3 37.93 -7.80 14.33
CA PHE A 3 37.00 -7.04 13.48
C PHE A 3 37.25 -5.55 13.75
N GLN A 4 38.00 -4.90 12.86
CA GLN A 4 38.47 -3.52 13.09
C GLN A 4 37.60 -2.47 12.40
N THR A 5 36.69 -2.88 11.50
CA THR A 5 35.96 -1.93 10.66
C THR A 5 34.56 -2.43 10.34
N TRP A 6 33.60 -1.49 10.15
CA TRP A 6 32.26 -1.77 9.63
C TRP A 6 32.28 -2.64 8.36
N ASN A 7 33.28 -2.47 7.50
CA ASN A 7 33.46 -3.27 6.30
C ASN A 7 33.67 -4.77 6.58
N ASP A 8 34.35 -5.15 7.67
CA ASP A 8 34.52 -6.57 8.04
C ASP A 8 33.22 -7.20 8.53
N PHE A 9 32.26 -6.41 9.03
CA PHE A 9 30.93 -6.90 9.38
C PHE A 9 30.09 -7.21 8.13
N PHE A 10 30.19 -6.37 7.09
CA PHE A 10 29.53 -6.63 5.80
C PHE A 10 30.27 -7.67 4.95
N ASN A 11 31.57 -7.83 5.15
CA ASN A 11 32.43 -8.78 4.44
C ASN A 11 33.17 -9.69 5.43
N MET A 12 32.45 -10.35 6.35
CA MET A 12 33.01 -11.42 7.19
C MET A 12 33.44 -12.59 6.28
N GLY A 13 34.66 -12.54 5.75
CA GLY A 13 35.23 -13.58 4.89
C GLY A 13 34.47 -13.88 3.60
N GLY A 14 33.66 -12.95 3.09
CA GLY A 14 32.86 -13.11 1.87
C GLY A 14 31.39 -13.50 2.06
N TYR A 15 30.93 -13.75 3.30
CA TYR A 15 29.56 -14.24 3.55
C TYR A 15 28.51 -13.14 3.84
N GLY A 16 28.93 -11.95 4.25
CA GLY A 16 27.98 -10.91 4.67
C GLY A 16 27.10 -10.36 3.54
N PHE A 17 27.55 -10.47 2.28
CA PHE A 17 26.73 -10.17 1.10
C PHE A 17 25.49 -11.07 1.00
N TYR A 18 25.63 -12.37 1.28
CA TYR A 18 24.53 -13.32 1.23
C TYR A 18 23.50 -13.05 2.33
N VAL A 19 23.97 -12.71 3.53
CA VAL A 19 23.09 -12.34 4.65
C VAL A 19 22.30 -11.09 4.31
N TRP A 20 22.96 -10.06 3.79
CA TRP A 20 22.28 -8.82 3.39
C TRP A 20 21.28 -9.00 2.26
N LEU A 21 21.56 -9.85 1.27
CA LEU A 21 20.58 -10.18 0.24
C LEU A 21 19.35 -10.88 0.80
N ALA A 22 19.54 -11.89 1.67
CA ALA A 22 18.42 -12.59 2.30
C ALA A 22 17.55 -11.63 3.12
N TYR A 23 18.16 -10.80 3.96
CA TYR A 23 17.46 -9.77 4.74
C TYR A 23 16.74 -8.75 3.84
N SER A 24 17.38 -8.30 2.77
CA SER A 24 16.80 -7.34 1.83
C SER A 24 15.58 -7.92 1.12
N ILE A 25 15.65 -9.18 0.66
CA ILE A 25 14.52 -9.86 0.02
C ILE A 25 13.34 -9.99 0.99
N SER A 26 13.60 -10.41 2.23
CA SER A 26 12.55 -10.48 3.27
C SER A 26 11.96 -9.11 3.58
N PHE A 27 12.80 -8.08 3.69
CA PHE A 27 12.36 -6.70 3.96
C PHE A 27 11.50 -6.16 2.81
N ILE A 28 11.89 -6.40 1.56
CA ILE A 28 11.11 -6.04 0.37
C ILE A 28 9.76 -6.77 0.39
N ALA A 29 9.72 -8.05 0.73
CA ALA A 29 8.47 -8.82 0.81
C ALA A 29 7.51 -8.21 1.86
N ILE A 30 8.03 -7.85 3.04
CA ILE A 30 7.24 -7.18 4.10
C ILE A 30 6.73 -5.83 3.61
N ILE A 31 7.58 -5.00 2.99
CA ILE A 31 7.17 -3.70 2.44
C ILE A 31 6.10 -3.89 1.36
N ALA A 32 6.28 -4.83 0.44
CA ALA A 32 5.32 -5.12 -0.61
C ALA A 32 3.95 -5.48 -0.02
N LEU A 33 3.93 -6.35 0.99
CA LEU A 33 2.72 -6.76 1.68
C LEU A 33 2.07 -5.59 2.45
N ALA A 34 2.88 -4.76 3.12
CA ALA A 34 2.39 -3.57 3.81
C ALA A 34 1.77 -2.56 2.83
N VAL A 35 2.44 -2.28 1.71
CA VAL A 35 1.93 -1.41 0.64
C VAL A 35 0.64 -1.98 0.06
N GLN A 36 0.57 -3.30 -0.17
CA GLN A 36 -0.62 -3.96 -0.67
C GLN A 36 -1.79 -3.86 0.31
N SER A 37 -1.53 -4.06 1.60
CA SER A 37 -2.51 -3.92 2.68
C SER A 37 -3.08 -2.50 2.77
N VAL A 38 -2.20 -1.48 2.70
CA VAL A 38 -2.62 -0.07 2.70
C VAL A 38 -3.40 0.28 1.44
N LYS A 39 -2.98 -0.21 0.27
CA LYS A 39 -3.70 0.00 -1.00
C LYS A 39 -5.06 -0.69 -1.02
N GLN A 40 -5.19 -1.88 -0.45
CA GLN A 40 -6.48 -2.57 -0.33
C GLN A 40 -7.48 -1.78 0.53
N ARG A 41 -7.05 -1.28 1.70
CA ARG A 41 -7.91 -0.40 2.54
C ARG A 41 -8.40 0.82 1.76
N LYS A 42 -7.52 1.47 1.00
CA LYS A 42 -7.88 2.66 0.21
C LYS A 42 -8.78 2.33 -0.99
N THR A 43 -8.65 1.13 -1.55
CA THR A 43 -9.44 0.67 -2.70
C THR A 43 -10.87 0.37 -2.31
N VAL A 44 -11.09 -0.29 -1.17
CA VAL A 44 -12.44 -0.56 -0.64
C VAL A 44 -13.20 0.74 -0.39
N LEU A 45 -12.59 1.71 0.28
CA LEU A 45 -13.23 3.01 0.54
C LEU A 45 -13.56 3.77 -0.75
N ARG A 46 -12.66 3.74 -1.73
CA ARG A 46 -12.83 4.44 -3.02
C ARG A 46 -13.95 3.83 -3.87
N ASN A 47 -14.16 2.52 -3.78
CA ASN A 47 -15.26 1.86 -4.48
C ASN A 47 -16.62 2.23 -3.86
N VAL A 48 -16.71 2.22 -2.53
CA VAL A 48 -17.93 2.63 -1.80
C VAL A 48 -18.28 4.09 -2.06
N LEU A 49 -17.30 5.00 -2.04
CA LEU A 49 -17.52 6.42 -2.36
C LEU A 49 -17.99 6.67 -3.80
N ARG A 50 -17.54 5.84 -4.76
CA ARG A 50 -17.96 5.94 -6.16
C ARG A 50 -19.41 5.49 -6.36
N GLU A 51 -19.84 4.44 -5.68
CA GLU A 51 -21.24 4.01 -5.67
C GLU A 51 -22.14 5.03 -4.98
N ALA A 52 -21.75 5.52 -3.80
CA ALA A 52 -22.49 6.55 -3.08
C ALA A 52 -22.65 7.85 -3.90
N GLN A 53 -21.61 8.28 -4.63
CA GLN A 53 -21.72 9.45 -5.52
C GLN A 53 -22.65 9.25 -6.71
N ARG A 54 -22.75 8.03 -7.25
CA ARG A 54 -23.69 7.73 -8.35
C ARG A 54 -25.12 7.74 -7.85
N GLU A 55 -25.39 7.13 -6.70
CA GLU A 55 -26.71 7.14 -6.08
C GLU A 55 -27.16 8.56 -5.71
N ALA A 56 -26.27 9.38 -5.15
CA ALA A 56 -26.58 10.77 -4.82
C ALA A 56 -26.99 11.61 -6.05
N ARG A 57 -26.35 11.39 -7.21
CA ARG A 57 -26.70 12.08 -8.46
C ARG A 57 -28.07 11.67 -8.99
N LEU A 58 -28.40 10.38 -8.91
CA LEU A 58 -29.71 9.87 -9.32
C LEU A 58 -30.82 10.40 -8.40
N GLN A 59 -30.59 10.44 -7.09
CA GLN A 59 -31.56 11.01 -6.14
C GLN A 59 -31.81 12.51 -6.36
N GLN A 60 -30.77 13.29 -6.70
CA GLN A 60 -30.93 14.71 -7.05
C GLN A 60 -31.74 14.90 -8.33
N ALA A 61 -31.50 14.08 -9.37
CA ALA A 61 -32.29 14.10 -10.59
C ALA A 61 -33.77 13.72 -10.34
N HIS A 62 -34.03 12.75 -9.45
CA HIS A 62 -35.38 12.37 -9.07
C HIS A 62 -36.09 13.43 -8.21
N ARG A 63 -35.37 14.18 -7.35
CA ARG A 63 -35.97 15.31 -6.60
C ARG A 63 -36.31 16.49 -7.50
N SER A 64 -35.43 16.88 -8.42
CA SER A 64 -35.66 18.00 -9.34
C SER A 64 -36.84 17.76 -10.29
N ASN A 65 -37.04 16.52 -10.75
CA ASN A 65 -38.20 16.17 -11.59
C ASN A 65 -39.53 16.22 -10.80
N LYS A 66 -39.50 15.89 -9.50
CA LYS A 66 -40.68 15.94 -8.62
C LYS A 66 -41.11 17.36 -8.24
N GLU A 67 -40.17 18.33 -8.18
CA GLU A 67 -40.47 19.75 -7.94
C GLU A 67 -40.95 20.49 -9.19
N THR A 68 -40.65 19.99 -10.40
CA THR A 68 -41.07 20.63 -11.67
C THR A 68 -42.46 20.15 -12.13
N THR A 69 -43.08 19.21 -11.41
CA THR A 69 -44.39 18.61 -11.75
C THR A 69 -45.52 18.96 -10.77
N LEU A 70 -45.30 19.92 -9.85
CA LEU A 70 -46.33 20.52 -8.98
C LEU A 70 -46.57 21.98 -9.37
#